data_AF-I3W249-F1
#
_entry.id   AF-I3W249-F1
#
_cell.length_a   1.000
_cell.length_b   1.000
_cell.length_c   1.000
_cell.angle_alpha   90.00
_cell.angle_beta   90.00
_cell.angle_gamma   90.00
#
_symmetry.space_group_name_H-M   'P 1'
#
loop_
_entity.id
_entity.type
_entity.pdbx_description
1 polymer ?
#
loop_
_entity_poly.entity_id
_entity_poly.type
_entity_poly.pdbx_seq_one_letter_code
_entity_poly.pdbx_strand_id
1 'polypeptide(L)'
;MAYKNKNGQPRERAMVAAYSLVTQFGGKQQDVAKVLDCSPSTIHQWVKEIGYKKEIAGLKQELSDANEYIEELADNLGLEYHPDEPEENDEDDR
;
A
#
# COMPACT_ATOMS: atom_id res chain seq x y z
N MET A 1 22.10 -0.53 2.96
CA MET A 1 22.34 0.55 1.98
C MET A 1 21.42 1.71 2.33
N ALA A 2 21.98 2.88 2.66
CA ALA A 2 21.19 4.06 3.02
C ALA A 2 20.50 4.63 1.78
N TYR A 3 19.20 4.88 1.92
CA TYR A 3 18.36 5.45 0.89
C TYR A 3 18.76 6.90 0.58
N LYS A 4 19.19 7.19 -0.66
CA LYS A 4 19.50 8.56 -1.09
C LYS A 4 18.89 8.79 -2.47
N ASN A 5 17.63 9.25 -2.51
CA ASN A 5 17.06 9.72 -3.76
C ASN A 5 17.62 11.10 -4.11
N LYS A 6 17.53 11.46 -5.39
CA LYS A 6 17.88 12.80 -5.88
C LYS A 6 17.10 13.86 -5.09
N ASN A 7 17.81 14.80 -4.47
CA ASN A 7 17.32 15.90 -3.64
C ASN A 7 16.88 15.58 -2.20
N GLY A 8 17.12 14.36 -1.67
CA GLY A 8 16.88 14.05 -0.25
C GLY A 8 15.41 14.03 0.17
N GLN A 9 14.50 13.72 -0.76
CA GLN A 9 13.09 13.55 -0.47
C GLN A 9 12.85 12.32 0.44
N PRO A 10 11.80 12.32 1.28
CA PRO A 10 11.39 11.12 2.01
C PRO A 10 11.11 9.94 1.08
N ARG A 11 11.43 8.71 1.52
CA ARG A 11 11.23 7.46 0.75
C ARG A 11 9.81 7.35 0.21
N GLU A 12 8.81 7.53 1.07
CA GLU A 12 7.40 7.38 0.70
C GLU A 12 6.99 8.32 -0.44
N ARG A 13 7.45 9.58 -0.41
CA ARG A 13 7.15 10.54 -1.47
C ARG A 13 7.75 10.11 -2.81
N ALA A 14 8.98 9.61 -2.80
CA ALA A 14 9.62 9.09 -4.00
C ALA A 14 9.00 7.78 -4.51
N MET A 15 8.49 6.94 -3.62
CA MET A 15 7.72 5.74 -4.00
C MET A 15 6.43 6.12 -4.73
N VAL A 16 5.65 7.05 -4.16
CA VAL A 16 4.42 7.55 -4.79
C VAL A 16 4.73 8.21 -6.13
N ALA A 17 5.77 9.02 -6.20
CA ALA A 17 6.21 9.62 -7.46
C ALA A 17 6.60 8.56 -8.50
N ALA A 18 7.36 7.52 -8.11
CA ALA A 18 7.73 6.43 -9.01
C ALA A 18 6.48 5.68 -9.53
N TYR A 19 5.54 5.37 -8.64
CA TYR A 19 4.27 4.74 -9.00
C TYR A 19 3.49 5.57 -10.03
N SER A 20 3.28 6.86 -9.77
CA SER A 20 2.58 7.76 -10.69
C SER A 20 3.30 7.89 -12.03
N LEU A 21 4.62 8.08 -12.02
CA LEU A 21 5.41 8.20 -13.26
C LEU A 21 5.26 6.98 -14.16
N VAL A 22 5.25 5.77 -13.59
CA VAL A 22 5.13 4.53 -14.35
C VAL A 22 3.69 4.28 -14.81
N THR A 23 2.71 4.43 -13.92
CA THR A 23 1.33 3.97 -14.16
C THR A 23 0.43 5.03 -14.81
N GLN A 24 0.63 6.31 -14.48
CA GLN A 24 -0.22 7.41 -14.95
C GLN A 24 0.43 8.17 -16.10
N PHE A 25 1.75 8.32 -16.07
CA PHE A 25 2.51 9.04 -17.11
C PHE A 25 3.19 8.13 -18.13
N GLY A 26 3.10 6.80 -17.98
CA GLY A 26 3.65 5.84 -18.94
C GLY A 26 5.18 5.77 -18.96
N GLY A 27 5.86 6.25 -17.92
CA GLY A 27 7.30 6.24 -17.79
C GLY A 27 7.87 4.82 -17.69
N LYS A 28 8.95 4.54 -18.44
CA LYS A 28 9.68 3.28 -18.32
C LYS A 28 10.41 3.23 -16.99
N GLN A 29 10.32 2.11 -16.28
CA GLN A 29 10.96 1.94 -14.95
C GLN A 29 12.47 2.23 -14.97
N GLN A 30 13.16 1.89 -16.07
CA GLN A 30 14.59 2.18 -16.23
C GLN A 30 14.89 3.70 -16.26
N ASP A 31 14.03 4.49 -16.88
CA ASP A 31 14.24 5.95 -16.98
C ASP A 31 13.84 6.64 -15.67
N VAL A 32 12.77 6.17 -15.03
CA VAL A 32 12.38 6.61 -13.68
C VAL A 32 13.49 6.32 -12.67
N ALA A 33 14.13 5.15 -12.74
CA ALA A 33 15.26 4.77 -11.89
C ALA A 33 16.45 5.73 -12.03
N LYS A 34 16.79 6.15 -13.26
CA LYS A 34 17.84 7.16 -13.52
C LYS A 34 17.49 8.52 -12.93
N VAL A 35 16.23 8.94 -13.05
CA VAL A 35 15.77 10.25 -12.53
C VAL A 35 15.79 10.29 -11.00
N LEU A 36 15.38 9.18 -10.36
CA LEU A 36 15.31 9.06 -8.91
C LEU A 36 16.62 8.60 -8.25
N ASP A 37 17.65 8.30 -9.06
CA ASP A 37 18.97 7.82 -8.63
C ASP A 37 18.90 6.55 -7.78
N CYS A 38 18.20 5.52 -8.31
CA CYS A 38 18.10 4.21 -7.67
C CYS A 38 18.11 3.08 -8.71
N SER A 39 18.11 1.83 -8.25
CA SER A 39 18.08 0.69 -9.17
C SER A 39 16.69 0.49 -9.79
N PRO A 40 16.60 -0.05 -11.02
CA PRO A 40 15.32 -0.44 -11.61
C PRO A 40 14.54 -1.44 -10.75
N SER A 41 15.22 -2.32 -10.01
CA SER A 41 14.58 -3.27 -9.09
C SER A 41 13.90 -2.57 -7.92
N THR A 42 14.49 -1.49 -7.39
CA THR A 42 13.87 -0.65 -6.37
C THR A 42 12.59 0.01 -6.89
N ILE A 43 12.61 0.55 -8.13
CA ILE A 43 11.39 1.10 -8.76
C ILE A 43 10.31 0.03 -8.90
N HIS A 44 10.67 -1.16 -9.39
CA HIS A 44 9.73 -2.28 -9.53
C HIS A 44 9.04 -2.61 -8.19
N GLN A 45 9.84 -2.73 -7.12
CA GLN A 45 9.33 -3.01 -5.78
C GLN A 45 8.39 -1.91 -5.29
N TRP A 46 8.75 -0.64 -5.44
CA TRP A 46 7.91 0.47 -5.00
C TRP A 46 6.60 0.57 -5.76
N VAL A 47 6.63 0.37 -7.08
CA VAL A 47 5.41 0.38 -7.90
C VAL A 47 4.45 -0.71 -7.42
N LYS A 48 4.95 -1.91 -7.11
CA LYS A 48 4.14 -2.98 -6.50
C LYS A 48 3.61 -2.60 -5.12
N GLU A 49 4.47 -2.12 -4.22
CA GLU A 49 4.09 -1.78 -2.83
C GLU A 49 3.00 -0.70 -2.80
N ILE A 50 3.14 0.36 -3.60
CA ILE A 50 2.13 1.42 -3.69
C ILE A 50 0.86 0.92 -4.38
N GLY A 51 0.98 0.04 -5.39
CA GLY A 51 -0.16 -0.63 -6.01
C GLY A 51 -1.01 -1.37 -4.97
N TYR A 52 -0.39 -2.23 -4.16
CA TYR A 52 -1.09 -2.95 -3.09
C TYR A 52 -1.69 -2.01 -2.04
N LYS A 53 -0.96 -0.97 -1.62
CA LYS A 53 -1.51 0.02 -0.66
C LYS A 53 -2.75 0.72 -1.21
N LYS A 54 -2.75 1.05 -2.51
CA LYS A 54 -3.92 1.64 -3.18
C LYS A 54 -5.10 0.67 -3.23
N GLU A 55 -4.85 -0.58 -3.61
CA GLU A 55 -5.89 -1.62 -3.63
C GLU A 55 -6.48 -1.87 -2.23
N ILE A 56 -5.63 -2.01 -1.20
CA ILE A 56 -6.06 -2.16 0.19
C ILE A 56 -6.89 -0.95 0.65
N ALA A 57 -6.45 0.27 0.35
CA ALA A 57 -7.22 1.46 0.70
C ALA A 57 -8.58 1.50 0.00
N GLY A 58 -8.65 1.08 -1.27
CA GLY A 58 -9.90 0.93 -2.02
C GLY A 58 -10.82 -0.11 -1.38
N LEU A 59 -10.30 -1.31 -1.09
CA LEU A 59 -11.07 -2.38 -0.44
C LEU A 59 -11.60 -1.97 0.93
N LYS A 60 -10.78 -1.27 1.74
CA LYS A 60 -11.23 -0.75 3.04
C LYS A 60 -12.36 0.27 2.89
N GLN A 61 -12.31 1.12 1.87
CA GLN A 61 -13.38 2.05 1.58
C GLN A 61 -14.65 1.31 1.13
N GLU A 62 -14.53 0.35 0.22
CA GLU A 62 -15.66 -0.46 -0.25
C GLU A 62 -16.34 -1.23 0.91
N LEU A 63 -15.56 -1.79 1.84
CA LEU A 63 -16.09 -2.41 3.05
C LEU A 63 -16.81 -1.39 3.94
N SER A 64 -16.19 -0.23 4.17
CA SER A 64 -16.80 0.85 4.95
C SER A 64 -18.12 1.34 4.34
N ASP A 65 -18.20 1.45 3.01
CA ASP A 65 -19.39 1.88 2.30
C ASP A 65 -20.49 0.80 2.34
N ALA A 66 -20.10 -0.48 2.43
CA ALA A 66 -21.00 -1.62 2.54
C ALA A 66 -21.42 -1.94 3.99
N ASN A 67 -20.89 -1.25 5.01
CA ASN A 67 -21.12 -1.60 6.42
C ASN A 67 -22.60 -1.71 6.79
N GLU A 68 -23.44 -0.75 6.39
CA GLU A 68 -24.88 -0.79 6.70
C GLU A 68 -25.55 -2.06 6.14
N TYR A 69 -25.17 -2.46 4.92
CA TYR A 69 -25.68 -3.67 4.29
C TYR A 69 -25.12 -4.95 4.95
N ILE A 70 -23.85 -4.92 5.35
CA ILE A 70 -23.21 -6.02 6.08
C ILE A 70 -23.88 -6.22 7.45
N GLU A 71 -24.18 -5.14 8.16
CA GLU A 71 -24.89 -5.17 9.45
C GLU A 71 -26.30 -5.76 9.32
N GLU A 72 -27.08 -5.33 8.31
CA GLU A 72 -28.40 -5.90 8.04
C GLU A 72 -28.33 -7.42 7.76
N LEU A 73 -27.34 -7.84 6.96
CA LEU A 73 -27.14 -9.27 6.68
C LEU A 73 -26.69 -10.05 7.91
N ALA A 74 -25.82 -9.47 8.74
CA ALA A 74 -25.37 -10.10 9.98
C ALA A 74 -26.52 -10.32 10.94
N ASP A 75 -27.38 -9.33 11.13
CA ASP A 75 -28.60 -9.42 11.96
C ASP A 75 -29.54 -10.52 11.45
N ASN A 76 -29.76 -10.59 10.12
CA ASN A 76 -30.59 -11.63 9.50
C ASN A 76 -30.03 -13.04 9.69
N LEU A 77 -28.72 -13.18 9.79
CA LEU A 77 -28.03 -14.45 10.05
C LEU A 77 -27.86 -14.75 11.54
N GLY A 78 -28.17 -13.80 12.43
CA GLY A 78 -27.90 -13.90 13.86
C GLY A 78 -26.40 -13.95 14.19
N LEU A 79 -25.57 -13.30 13.37
CA LEU A 79 -24.12 -13.23 13.57
C LEU A 79 -23.73 -11.99 14.37
N GLU A 80 -22.87 -12.16 15.37
CA GLU A 80 -22.26 -11.04 16.09
C GLU A 80 -20.99 -10.56 15.37
N TYR A 81 -20.78 -9.23 15.34
CA TYR A 81 -19.57 -8.64 14.80
C TYR A 81 -18.40 -8.91 15.74
N HIS A 82 -17.41 -9.66 15.26
CA HIS A 82 -16.12 -9.84 15.92
C HIS A 82 -15.08 -9.01 15.15
N PRO A 83 -14.63 -7.86 15.67
CA PRO A 83 -13.49 -7.17 15.06
C PRO A 83 -12.28 -8.10 15.13
N ASP A 84 -11.48 -8.14 14.06
CA ASP A 84 -10.20 -8.84 14.08
C ASP A 84 -9.37 -8.27 15.24
N GLU A 85 -9.23 -9.03 16.33
CA GLU A 85 -8.28 -8.70 17.38
C GLU A 85 -6.89 -8.73 16.75
N PRO A 86 -6.06 -7.68 16.90
CA PRO A 86 -4.69 -7.75 16.43
C PRO A 86 -4.05 -8.94 17.13
N GLU A 87 -3.51 -9.90 16.36
CA GLU A 87 -2.66 -10.94 16.92
C GLU A 87 -1.58 -10.23 17.74
N GLU A 88 -1.66 -10.32 19.08
CA GLU A 88 -0.55 -10.01 19.95
C GLU A 88 0.58 -10.90 19.45
N ASN A 89 1.54 -10.29 18.76
CA ASN A 89 2.81 -10.94 18.55
C ASN A 89 3.41 -10.99 19.95
N ASP A 90 3.21 -12.12 20.64
CA ASP A 90 4.05 -12.54 21.75
C ASP A 90 5.49 -12.61 21.19
N GLU A 91 6.19 -11.48 21.17
CA GLU A 91 7.64 -11.45 21.12
C GLU A 91 8.13 -12.05 22.44
N ASP A 92 8.10 -13.39 22.48
CA ASP A 92 8.72 -14.25 23.48
C ASP A 92 10.25 -14.03 23.40
N ASP A 93 10.70 -13.04 24.15
CA ASP A 93 11.89 -13.06 25.01
C ASP A 93 13.02 -14.04 24.60
N ARG A 94 14.02 -13.56 23.82
CA ARG A 94 15.50 -13.73 24.06
C ARG A 94 16.41 -13.37 22.89
#